data_AF-A0A1M5S4A3-F1
#
_entry.id   AF-A0A1M5S4A3-F1
#
_cell.length_a   1.000
_cell.length_b   1.000
_cell.length_c   1.000
_cell.angle_alpha   90.00
_cell.angle_beta   90.00
_cell.angle_gamma   90.00
#
_symmetry.space_group_name_H-M   'P 1'
#
loop_
_entity.id
_entity.type
_entity.pdbx_description
1 polymer ?
#
loop_
_entity_poly.entity_id
_entity_poly.type
_entity_poly.pdbx_seq_one_letter_code
_entity_poly.pdbx_strand_id
1 'polypeptide(L)'
;MRKVLIINDSRLERYILKDQLTRLNYQVEAVDEYYSLQNIKNFAPEAVIVNLTMRNITGDELIKKIKEEWPEIKCYLSSCSYLYLDDYRAKGVDGVLKTPATLEELQSLLEGGKENFRFCPYCGRDLTGEGKSYFFCPFCGARL
;
A
#
# COMPACT_ATOMS: atom_id res chain seq x y z
N MET A 1 -6.06 -3.78 14.67
CA MET A 1 -6.47 -2.88 13.57
C MET A 1 -5.20 -2.42 12.91
N ARG A 2 -5.03 -2.64 11.60
CA ARG A 2 -3.75 -2.31 10.94
C ARG A 2 -3.60 -0.80 10.78
N LYS A 3 -2.41 -0.26 11.01
CA LYS A 3 -2.14 1.18 10.98
C LYS A 3 -1.56 1.61 9.63
N VAL A 4 -2.20 2.59 8.99
CA VAL A 4 -1.75 3.15 7.71
C VAL A 4 -1.57 4.65 7.85
N LEU A 5 -0.44 5.17 7.38
CA LEU A 5 -0.19 6.61 7.30
C LEU A 5 -0.26 7.07 5.84
N ILE A 6 -1.06 8.09 5.56
CA ILE A 6 -1.11 8.74 4.26
C ILE A 6 -0.26 10.01 4.30
N ILE A 7 0.61 10.19 3.31
CA ILE A 7 1.48 11.36 3.16
C ILE A 7 1.19 11.98 1.80
N ASN A 8 0.45 13.08 1.78
CA ASN A 8 0.00 13.74 0.55
C ASN A 8 -0.25 15.21 0.85
N ASP A 9 0.20 16.14 0.01
CA ASP A 9 0.03 17.58 0.21
C ASP A 9 -1.40 18.07 -0.11
N SER A 10 -2.16 17.31 -0.90
CA SER A 10 -3.58 17.56 -1.21
C SER A 10 -4.51 17.19 -0.05
N ARG A 11 -5.11 18.21 0.57
CA ARG A 11 -6.10 18.03 1.67
C ARG A 11 -7.29 17.18 1.26
N LEU A 12 -7.76 17.32 0.01
CA LEU A 12 -8.91 16.57 -0.50
C LEU A 12 -8.57 15.08 -0.63
N GLU A 13 -7.43 14.75 -1.24
CA GLU A 13 -6.99 13.36 -1.38
C GLU A 13 -6.75 12.70 -0.03
N ARG A 14 -6.15 13.43 0.93
CA ARG A 14 -6.01 12.94 2.31
C ARG A 14 -7.35 12.55 2.92
N TYR A 15 -8.39 13.38 2.74
CA TYR A 15 -9.72 13.11 3.28
C TYR A 15 -10.36 11.88 2.63
N ILE A 16 -10.32 11.80 1.30
CA ILE A 16 -10.90 10.68 0.53
C ILE A 16 -10.22 9.36 0.88
N LEU A 17 -8.89 9.30 0.80
CA LEU A 17 -8.13 8.09 1.11
C LEU A 17 -8.32 7.66 2.57
N LYS A 18 -8.38 8.62 3.50
CA LYS A 18 -8.63 8.34 4.91
C LYS A 18 -10.02 7.74 5.14
N ASP A 19 -11.06 8.30 4.53
CA ASP A 19 -12.43 7.76 4.61
C ASP A 19 -12.48 6.32 4.06
N GLN A 20 -11.92 6.12 2.87
CA GLN A 20 -11.88 4.81 2.21
C GLN A 20 -11.17 3.75 3.06
N LEU A 21 -9.98 4.04 3.57
CA LEU A 21 -9.22 3.11 4.42
C LEU A 21 -9.89 2.89 5.78
N THR A 22 -10.54 3.89 6.34
CA THR A 22 -11.30 3.73 7.60
C THR A 22 -12.50 2.79 7.39
N ARG A 23 -13.17 2.87 6.24
CA ARG A 23 -14.26 1.92 5.86
C ARG A 23 -13.74 0.50 5.68
N LEU A 24 -12.47 0.32 5.31
CA LEU A 24 -11.78 -0.97 5.28
C LEU A 24 -11.22 -1.39 6.66
N ASN A 25 -11.64 -0.72 7.73
CA ASN A 25 -11.31 -1.07 9.12
C ASN A 25 -9.81 -0.93 9.45
N TYR A 26 -9.12 -0.01 8.78
CA TYR A 26 -7.75 0.43 9.13
C TYR A 26 -7.78 1.61 10.12
N GLN A 27 -6.74 1.71 10.94
CA GLN A 27 -6.47 2.92 11.70
C GLN A 27 -5.63 3.86 10.83
N VAL A 28 -6.13 5.05 10.54
CA VAL A 28 -5.52 5.91 9.51
C VAL A 28 -5.20 7.31 10.03
N GLU A 29 -3.94 7.69 9.90
CA GLU A 29 -3.49 9.09 9.98
C GLU A 29 -3.15 9.61 8.60
N ALA A 30 -3.33 10.91 8.37
CA ALA A 30 -3.04 11.55 7.10
C ALA A 30 -2.38 12.91 7.33
N VAL A 31 -1.19 13.09 6.79
CA VAL A 31 -0.34 14.28 6.99
C VAL A 31 0.25 14.75 5.66
N ASP A 32 0.81 15.96 5.66
CA ASP A 32 1.66 16.44 4.58
C ASP A 32 3.12 15.97 4.77
N GLU A 33 3.98 16.32 3.82
CA GLU A 33 5.38 15.87 3.81
C GLU A 33 6.22 16.40 4.99
N TYR A 34 5.83 17.53 5.60
CA TYR A 34 6.68 18.22 6.59
C TYR A 34 6.71 17.52 7.94
N TYR A 35 5.61 16.86 8.33
CA TYR A 35 5.49 16.16 9.61
C TYR A 35 5.59 14.64 9.48
N SER A 36 5.78 14.15 8.25
CA SER A 36 5.81 12.74 7.89
C SER A 36 6.65 11.85 8.82
N LEU A 37 7.94 12.13 8.98
CA LEU A 37 8.86 11.32 9.79
C LEU A 37 8.50 11.32 11.29
N GLN A 38 8.05 12.45 11.83
CA GLN A 38 7.61 12.54 13.21
C GLN A 38 6.33 11.72 13.44
N ASN A 39 5.39 11.78 12.49
CA ASN A 39 4.18 10.96 12.54
C ASN A 39 4.49 9.46 12.43
N ILE A 40 5.43 9.05 11.57
CA ILE A 40 5.86 7.65 11.50
C ILE A 40 6.35 7.17 12.87
N LYS A 41 7.22 7.96 13.52
CA LYS A 41 7.76 7.63 14.84
C LYS A 41 6.67 7.52 15.92
N ASN A 42 5.70 8.42 15.94
CA ASN A 42 4.66 8.47 16.97
C ASN A 42 3.52 7.48 16.72
N PHE A 43 3.09 7.35 15.47
CA PHE A 43 1.95 6.54 15.08
C PHE A 43 2.34 5.06 14.90
N ALA A 44 3.59 4.80 14.51
CA ALA A 44 4.14 3.48 14.18
C ALA A 44 3.25 2.72 13.17
N PRO A 45 3.10 3.24 11.93
CA PRO A 45 2.30 2.57 10.91
C PRO A 45 2.97 1.30 10.39
N GLU A 46 2.17 0.32 9.97
CA GLU A 46 2.65 -0.86 9.25
C GLU A 46 2.84 -0.57 7.76
N ALA A 47 2.14 0.43 7.24
CA ALA A 47 2.19 0.85 5.86
C ALA A 47 2.09 2.36 5.72
N VAL A 48 2.82 2.92 4.75
CA VAL A 48 2.74 4.31 4.33
C VAL A 48 2.32 4.39 2.86
N ILE A 49 1.39 5.29 2.55
CA ILE A 49 1.02 5.64 1.17
C ILE A 49 1.47 7.07 0.94
N VAL A 50 2.42 7.28 0.02
CA VAL A 50 3.09 8.55 -0.20
C VAL A 50 2.79 9.06 -1.60
N ASN A 51 2.32 10.30 -1.72
CA ASN A 51 2.13 10.96 -3.01
C ASN A 51 3.47 11.21 -3.71
N LEU A 52 3.57 10.89 -4.99
CA LEU A 52 4.81 11.07 -5.75
C LEU A 52 5.20 12.54 -5.86
N THR A 53 4.24 13.42 -6.18
CA THR A 53 4.52 14.83 -6.44
C THR A 53 3.98 15.68 -5.28
N MET A 54 4.87 16.10 -4.38
CA MET A 54 4.56 17.04 -3.28
C MET A 54 5.42 18.30 -3.42
N ARG A 55 5.22 19.31 -2.58
CA ARG A 55 5.82 20.64 -2.78
C ARG A 55 7.33 20.66 -2.55
N ASN A 56 7.81 19.93 -1.54
CA ASN A 56 9.20 20.05 -1.07
C ASN A 56 10.07 18.81 -1.38
N ILE A 57 9.47 17.63 -1.44
CA ILE A 57 10.17 16.36 -1.66
C ILE A 57 9.30 15.46 -2.52
N THR A 58 9.92 14.67 -3.41
CA THR A 58 9.19 13.65 -4.16
C THR A 58 8.94 12.42 -3.28
N GLY A 59 7.82 11.74 -3.48
CA GLY A 59 7.39 10.63 -2.63
C GLY A 59 8.38 9.48 -2.60
N ASP A 60 9.06 9.21 -3.70
CA ASP A 60 10.08 8.18 -3.82
C ASP A 60 11.37 8.50 -3.05
N GLU A 61 11.81 9.76 -3.03
CA GLU A 61 12.92 10.22 -2.18
C GLU A 61 12.53 10.19 -0.69
N LEU A 62 11.28 10.51 -0.35
CA LEU A 62 10.79 10.38 1.02
C LEU A 62 10.74 8.91 1.45
N ILE A 63 10.25 8.01 0.59
CA ILE A 63 10.22 6.57 0.86
C ILE A 63 11.63 6.03 1.11
N LYS A 64 12.63 6.47 0.32
CA LYS A 64 14.02 6.09 0.53
C LYS A 64 14.48 6.43 1.97
N LYS A 65 14.21 7.66 2.44
CA LYS A 65 14.53 8.08 3.82
C LYS A 65 13.77 7.26 4.87
N ILE A 66 12.50 6.98 4.63
CA ILE A 66 11.68 6.14 5.54
C ILE A 66 12.30 4.75 5.65
N LYS A 67 12.74 4.16 4.54
CA LYS A 67 13.34 2.81 4.52
C LYS A 67 14.73 2.75 5.14
N GLU A 68 15.47 3.85 5.16
CA GLU A 68 16.76 3.96 5.87
C GLU A 68 16.57 3.85 7.40
N GLU A 69 15.49 4.40 7.96
CA GLU A 69 15.19 4.36 9.40
C GLU A 69 14.27 3.19 9.82
N TRP A 70 13.30 2.83 8.97
CA TRP A 70 12.26 1.82 9.23
C TRP A 70 12.09 0.88 8.02
N PRO A 71 13.04 -0.04 7.79
CA PRO A 71 13.03 -0.92 6.63
C PRO A 71 11.81 -1.85 6.56
N GLU A 72 11.19 -2.15 7.69
CA GLU A 72 10.03 -3.04 7.83
C GLU A 72 8.69 -2.42 7.39
N ILE A 73 8.57 -1.09 7.39
CA ILE A 73 7.33 -0.40 7.02
C ILE A 73 7.06 -0.60 5.52
N LYS A 74 5.87 -1.03 5.15
CA LYS A 74 5.50 -1.15 3.72
C LYS A 74 5.29 0.21 3.09
N CYS A 75 6.00 0.51 2.00
CA CYS A 75 5.97 1.83 1.37
C CYS A 75 5.31 1.77 -0.01
N TYR A 76 4.18 2.45 -0.15
CA TYR A 76 3.44 2.55 -1.41
C TYR A 76 3.51 3.95 -1.98
N LEU A 77 3.73 4.06 -3.28
CA LEU A 77 3.80 5.33 -4.00
C LEU A 77 2.49 5.58 -4.75
N SER A 78 1.86 6.73 -4.54
CA SER A 78 0.61 7.09 -5.22
C SER A 78 0.80 8.22 -6.23
N SER A 79 0.07 8.18 -7.34
CA SER A 79 0.03 9.28 -8.33
C SER A 79 -1.24 9.24 -9.17
N CYS A 80 -1.66 10.39 -9.69
CA CYS A 80 -2.72 10.46 -10.70
C CYS A 80 -2.28 9.87 -12.05
N SER A 81 -0.97 9.81 -12.30
CA SER A 81 -0.38 9.21 -13.50
C SER A 81 -0.04 7.74 -13.27
N TYR A 82 0.06 6.97 -14.36
CA TYR A 82 0.56 5.61 -14.27
C TYR A 82 2.02 5.60 -13.82
N LEU A 83 2.34 4.70 -12.89
CA LEU A 83 3.68 4.44 -12.38
C LEU A 83 4.04 2.98 -12.64
N TYR A 84 5.29 2.73 -13.00
CA TYR A 84 5.83 1.37 -13.08
C TYR A 84 6.63 1.11 -11.82
N LEU A 85 6.27 0.06 -11.07
CA LEU A 85 6.91 -0.25 -9.80
C LEU A 85 8.44 -0.45 -9.95
N ASP A 86 8.88 -1.07 -11.04
CA ASP A 86 10.28 -1.39 -11.29
C ASP A 86 11.19 -0.15 -11.31
N ASP A 87 10.66 1.01 -11.71
CA ASP A 87 11.39 2.29 -11.70
C ASP A 87 11.75 2.76 -10.27
N TYR A 88 11.02 2.30 -9.27
CA TYR A 88 11.11 2.77 -7.89
C TYR A 88 11.53 1.70 -6.87
N ARG A 89 11.65 0.43 -7.27
CA ARG A 89 12.07 -0.66 -6.37
C ARG A 89 13.41 -0.39 -5.69
N ALA A 90 14.37 0.19 -6.42
CA ALA A 90 15.69 0.52 -5.87
C ALA A 90 15.64 1.58 -4.75
N LYS A 91 14.55 2.34 -4.65
CA LYS A 91 14.29 3.31 -3.58
C LYS A 91 13.48 2.73 -2.43
N GLY A 92 13.16 1.43 -2.48
CA GLY A 92 12.40 0.72 -1.44
C GLY A 92 10.88 0.86 -1.55
N VAL A 93 10.36 1.23 -2.73
CA VAL A 93 8.91 1.20 -2.99
C VAL A 93 8.43 -0.26 -3.11
N ASP A 94 7.47 -0.64 -2.25
CA ASP A 94 6.86 -1.97 -2.20
C ASP A 94 5.69 -2.13 -3.19
N GLY A 95 5.04 -1.03 -3.58
CA GLY A 95 3.93 -1.04 -4.53
C GLY A 95 3.53 0.35 -5.02
N VAL A 96 2.72 0.41 -6.06
CA VAL A 96 2.22 1.66 -6.66
C VAL A 96 0.70 1.71 -6.66
N LEU A 97 0.14 2.90 -6.48
CA LEU A 97 -1.29 3.16 -6.47
C LEU A 97 -1.62 4.28 -7.46
N LYS A 98 -2.51 4.01 -8.42
CA LYS A 98 -3.07 5.06 -9.23
C LYS A 98 -4.23 5.74 -8.48
N THR A 99 -4.22 7.07 -8.42
CA THR A 99 -5.31 7.86 -7.86
C THR A 99 -6.15 8.52 -8.97
N PRO A 100 -7.47 8.74 -8.75
CA PRO A 100 -8.27 8.27 -7.62
C PRO A 100 -8.37 6.73 -7.60
N ALA A 101 -8.31 6.15 -6.40
CA ALA A 101 -8.38 4.71 -6.20
C ALA A 101 -9.76 4.29 -5.66
N THR A 102 -10.19 3.10 -6.03
CA THR A 102 -11.36 2.40 -5.48
C THR A 102 -11.02 1.71 -4.15
N LEU A 103 -12.04 1.27 -3.41
CA LEU A 103 -11.83 0.50 -2.17
C LEU A 103 -11.13 -0.83 -2.46
N GLU A 104 -11.51 -1.48 -3.56
CA GLU A 104 -10.98 -2.76 -3.99
C GLU A 104 -9.49 -2.66 -4.35
N GLU A 105 -9.07 -1.56 -5.00
CA GLU A 105 -7.67 -1.28 -5.31
C GLU A 105 -6.85 -1.04 -4.04
N LEU A 106 -7.36 -0.24 -3.09
CA LEU A 106 -6.69 -0.01 -1.81
C LEU A 106 -6.57 -1.30 -0.97
N GLN A 107 -7.63 -2.10 -0.93
CA GLN A 107 -7.63 -3.38 -0.25
C GLN A 107 -6.60 -4.31 -0.87
N SER A 108 -6.61 -4.45 -2.20
CA SER A 108 -5.66 -5.30 -2.93
C SER A 108 -4.22 -4.85 -2.74
N LEU A 109 -3.96 -3.55 -2.67
CA LEU A 109 -2.62 -3.01 -2.42
C LEU A 109 -2.12 -3.37 -1.00
N LEU A 110 -2.97 -3.19 0.02
CA LEU A 110 -2.56 -3.30 1.43
C LEU A 110 -2.56 -4.74 1.97
N GLU A 111 -3.40 -5.61 1.43
CA GLU A 111 -3.49 -7.02 1.84
C GLU A 111 -2.46 -7.91 1.15
N GLY A 112 -1.69 -7.35 0.22
CA GLY A 112 -0.89 -8.11 -0.73
C GLY A 112 -1.81 -8.57 -1.85
N GLY A 113 -1.47 -8.21 -3.09
CA GLY A 113 -2.28 -8.55 -4.24
C GLY A 113 -2.64 -10.03 -4.22
N LYS A 114 -3.88 -10.35 -4.57
CA LYS A 114 -4.32 -11.73 -4.78
C LYS A 114 -3.25 -12.47 -5.57
N GLU A 115 -2.48 -13.33 -4.92
CA GLU A 115 -1.48 -14.09 -5.62
C GLU A 115 -2.24 -14.98 -6.61
N ASN A 116 -1.97 -14.79 -7.90
CA ASN A 116 -2.41 -15.72 -8.93
C ASN A 116 -1.55 -16.97 -8.82
N PHE A 117 -1.68 -17.67 -7.70
CA PHE A 117 -1.15 -19.00 -7.54
C PHE A 117 -1.74 -19.86 -8.64
N ARG A 118 -0.89 -20.45 -9.48
CA ARG A 118 -1.31 -21.56 -10.33
C ARG A 118 -1.61 -22.81 -9.48
N PHE A 119 -0.91 -22.97 -8.36
CA PHE A 119 -1.03 -24.10 -7.45
C PHE A 119 -0.97 -23.63 -6.00
N CYS A 120 -1.76 -24.26 -5.13
CA CYS A 120 -1.70 -24.00 -3.70
C CYS A 120 -0.36 -24.50 -3.11
N PRO A 121 0.42 -23.67 -2.41
CA PRO A 121 1.71 -24.08 -1.85
C PRO A 121 1.59 -25.09 -0.68
N TYR A 122 0.40 -25.25 -0.11
CA TYR A 122 0.16 -26.16 1.01
C TYR A 122 -0.35 -27.54 0.60
N CYS A 123 -1.24 -27.60 -0.40
CA CYS A 123 -1.86 -28.86 -0.84
C CYS A 123 -1.53 -29.26 -2.28
N GLY A 124 -0.82 -28.41 -3.03
CA GLY A 124 -0.39 -28.68 -4.41
C GLY A 124 -1.51 -28.66 -5.46
N ARG A 125 -2.76 -28.37 -5.08
CA ARG A 125 -3.89 -28.37 -6.02
C ARG A 125 -3.89 -27.16 -6.92
N ASP A 126 -4.33 -27.38 -8.15
CA ASP A 126 -4.46 -26.38 -9.20
C ASP A 126 -5.54 -25.35 -8.85
N LEU A 127 -5.20 -24.07 -8.99
CA LEU A 127 -6.03 -22.91 -8.69
C LEU A 127 -6.39 -22.10 -9.94
N THR A 128 -6.07 -22.59 -11.15
CA THR A 128 -6.25 -21.88 -12.43
C THR A 128 -7.70 -21.81 -12.93
N GLY A 129 -8.69 -22.19 -12.11
CA GLY A 129 -10.10 -22.17 -12.46
C GLY A 129 -10.69 -20.76 -12.62
N GLU A 130 -11.21 -20.46 -13.82
CA GLU A 130 -12.07 -19.30 -14.12
C GLU A 130 -11.51 -17.90 -13.81
N GLY A 131 -10.18 -17.69 -13.89
CA GLY A 131 -9.59 -16.37 -13.68
C GLY A 131 -9.87 -15.78 -12.29
N LYS A 132 -10.21 -16.63 -11.32
CA LYS A 132 -10.50 -16.24 -9.94
C LYS A 132 -9.21 -16.18 -9.15
N SER A 133 -9.04 -15.06 -8.47
CA SER A 133 -7.95 -14.79 -7.56
C SER A 133 -8.40 -15.13 -6.14
N TYR A 134 -7.69 -16.03 -5.45
CA TYR A 134 -8.11 -16.61 -4.17
C TYR A 134 -7.28 -16.08 -2.99
N PHE A 135 -7.95 -15.63 -1.91
CA PHE A 135 -7.29 -15.34 -0.61
C PHE A 135 -7.09 -16.61 0.24
N PHE A 136 -7.92 -17.63 0.01
CA PHE A 136 -7.87 -18.91 0.67
C PHE A 136 -8.03 -20.02 -0.37
N CYS A 137 -7.29 -21.11 -0.21
CA CYS A 137 -7.40 -22.26 -1.08
C CYS A 137 -8.80 -22.89 -0.96
N PRO A 138 -9.57 -23.03 -2.04
CA PRO A 138 -10.93 -23.59 -2.00
C PRO A 138 -10.95 -25.09 -1.65
N PHE A 139 -9.80 -25.76 -1.67
CA PHE A 139 -9.71 -27.19 -1.39
C PHE A 139 -9.25 -27.51 0.04
N CYS A 140 -8.31 -26.75 0.59
CA CYS A 140 -7.73 -27.03 1.91
C CYS A 140 -7.94 -25.91 2.93
N GLY A 141 -8.48 -24.76 2.54
CA GLY A 141 -8.75 -23.63 3.43
C GLY A 141 -7.50 -22.85 3.89
N ALA A 142 -6.30 -23.22 3.42
CA ALA A 142 -5.08 -22.50 3.76
C ALA A 142 -5.09 -21.10 3.14
N ARG A 143 -4.55 -20.12 3.86
CA ARG A 143 -4.40 -18.75 3.36
C ARG A 143 -3.32 -18.72 2.28
N LEU A 144 -3.71 -18.26 1.10
CA LEU A 144 -2.84 -18.10 -0.07
C LEU A 144 -2.14 -16.75 0.03
#